data_AF-A0A5E4LB26-F1
#
_entry.id   AF-A0A5E4LB26-F1
#
_cell.length_a   1.000
_cell.length_b   1.000
_cell.length_c   1.000
_cell.angle_alpha   90.00
_cell.angle_beta   90.00
_cell.angle_gamma   90.00
#
_symmetry.space_group_name_H-M   'P 1'
#
loop_
_entity.id
_entity.type
_entity.pdbx_description
1 polymer ?
#
loop_
_entity_poly.entity_id
_entity_poly.type
_entity_poly.pdbx_seq_one_letter_code
_entity_poly.pdbx_strand_id
1 'polypeptide(L)' 'MDALTHVAQNYYDVSAAIGLLQSKGVKIRRNAFERRLDRNRIPHEKIGGRRVIAREVLDELVGKELAISGRPKM' A
#
# COMPACT_ATOMS: atom_id res chain seq x y z
N MET A 1 2.49 27.20 -14.65
CA MET A 1 3.35 26.05 -14.92
C MET A 1 3.04 25.00 -13.85
N ASP A 2 1.76 24.60 -13.73
CA ASP A 2 1.22 24.06 -12.46
C ASP A 2 0.29 22.85 -12.66
N ALA A 3 0.18 22.33 -13.89
CA ALA A 3 -0.63 21.15 -14.16
C ALA A 3 0.12 19.82 -13.90
N LEU A 4 1.44 19.88 -13.66
CA LEU A 4 2.29 18.70 -13.42
C LEU A 4 2.47 18.37 -11.94
N THR A 5 2.13 19.29 -11.04
CA THR A 5 2.32 19.11 -9.59
C THR A 5 1.23 18.22 -8.96
N HIS A 6 0.03 18.21 -9.55
CA HIS A 6 -1.11 17.42 -9.04
C HIS A 6 -1.13 15.95 -9.50
N VAL A 7 -0.34 15.59 -10.53
CA VAL A 7 -0.26 14.21 -11.03
C VAL A 7 0.70 13.35 -10.19
N ALA A 8 1.53 13.97 -9.34
CA ALA A 8 2.64 13.32 -8.65
C ALA A 8 2.27 12.49 -7.40
N GLN A 9 1.00 12.39 -6.97
CA GLN A 9 0.67 11.89 -5.62
C GLN A 9 -0.30 10.70 -5.54
N ASN A 10 -0.43 9.89 -6.59
CA ASN A 10 -1.26 8.68 -6.53
C ASN A 10 -0.46 7.39 -6.36
N TYR A 11 0.87 7.45 -6.34
CA TYR A 11 1.72 6.28 -6.21
C TYR A 11 2.66 6.41 -5.01
N TYR A 12 2.81 5.31 -4.30
CA TYR A 12 3.64 5.18 -3.11
C TYR A 12 4.73 4.16 -3.40
N ASP A 13 5.98 4.47 -3.04
CA ASP A 13 6.99 3.43 -2.95
C ASP A 13 6.70 2.49 -1.76
N VAL A 14 7.46 1.40 -1.68
CA VAL A 14 7.30 0.39 -0.62
C VAL A 14 7.38 0.98 0.79
N SER A 15 8.30 1.93 1.03
CA SER A 15 8.49 2.53 2.36
C SER A 15 7.33 3.44 2.71
N ALA A 16 6.92 4.31 1.78
CA ALA A 16 5.79 5.22 1.95
C ALA A 16 4.47 4.46 2.12
N ALA A 17 4.26 3.39 1.36
CA ALA A 17 3.10 2.51 1.48
C ALA A 17 3.00 1.88 2.87
N ILE A 18 4.11 1.34 3.40
CA ILE A 18 4.13 0.76 4.75
C ILE A 18 3.83 1.83 5.81
N GLY A 19 4.43 3.01 5.70
CA GLY A 19 4.16 4.12 6.62
C GLY A 19 2.68 4.52 6.63
N LEU A 20 2.06 4.62 5.44
CA LEU A 20 0.64 4.90 5.31
C LEU A 20 -0.23 3.82 5.95
N LEU A 21 0.04 2.54 5.66
CA LEU A 21 -0.67 1.41 6.25
C LEU A 21 -0.60 1.43 7.79
N GLN A 22 0.59 1.64 8.34
CA GLN A 22 0.82 1.70 9.79
C GLN A 22 0.11 2.90 10.44
N SER A 23 0.14 4.07 9.79
CA SER A 23 -0.59 5.26 10.28
C SER A 23 -2.11 5.05 10.34
N LYS A 24 -2.65 4.17 9.49
CA LYS A 24 -4.07 3.78 9.45
C LYS A 24 -4.39 2.56 10.33
N GLY A 25 -3.45 2.12 11.17
CA GLY A 25 -3.66 1.02 12.13
C GLY A 25 -3.35 -0.37 11.59
N VAL A 26 -2.91 -0.51 10.32
CA VAL A 26 -2.52 -1.80 9.74
C VAL A 26 -1.10 -2.15 10.16
N LYS A 27 -0.98 -3.07 11.13
CA LYS A 27 0.31 -3.52 11.66
C LYS A 27 0.96 -4.57 10.75
N ILE A 28 1.52 -4.12 9.63
CA ILE A 28 2.28 -4.97 8.72
C ILE A 28 3.79 -4.70 8.81
N ARG A 29 4.58 -5.78 8.86
CA ARG A 29 6.06 -5.73 8.80
C ARG A 29 6.51 -5.61 7.33
N ARG A 30 7.60 -4.87 7.08
CA ARG A 30 8.17 -4.67 5.73
C ARG A 30 8.37 -5.98 4.96
N ASN A 31 9.08 -6.95 5.55
CA ASN A 31 9.35 -8.23 4.89
C ASN A 31 8.07 -9.03 4.57
N ALA A 32 7.00 -8.84 5.34
CA ALA A 32 5.71 -9.48 5.04
C ALA A 32 5.02 -8.79 3.87
N PHE A 33 5.07 -7.45 3.82
CA PHE A 33 4.55 -6.66 2.71
C PHE A 33 5.30 -6.94 1.39
N GLU A 34 6.63 -6.96 1.42
CA GLU A 34 7.46 -7.28 0.26
C GLU A 34 7.17 -8.69 -0.28
N ARG A 35 7.04 -9.70 0.60
CA ARG A 35 6.62 -11.05 0.19
C ARG A 35 5.20 -11.10 -0.39
N ARG A 36 4.30 -10.16 -0.07
CA ARG A 36 2.99 -10.05 -0.72
C ARG A 36 3.13 -9.45 -2.12
N LEU A 37 4.02 -8.47 -2.30
CA LEU A 37 4.37 -7.93 -3.63
C LEU A 37 5.04 -9.00 -4.50
N ASP A 38 6.03 -9.74 -3.99
CA ASP A 38 6.73 -10.80 -4.73
C ASP A 38 5.79 -11.90 -5.23
N ARG A 39 4.74 -12.19 -4.46
CA ARG A 39 3.71 -13.17 -4.79
C ARG A 39 2.54 -12.58 -5.59
N ASN A 40 2.66 -11.35 -6.09
CA ASN A 40 1.62 -10.62 -6.81
C ASN A 40 0.26 -10.59 -6.08
N ARG A 41 0.27 -10.62 -4.74
CA ARG A 41 -0.93 -10.50 -3.90
C ARG A 41 -1.36 -9.06 -3.67
N ILE A 42 -0.46 -8.11 -3.95
CA ILE A 42 -0.73 -6.68 -3.92
C ILE A 42 -0.41 -6.15 -5.33
N PRO A 43 -1.40 -5.58 -6.03
CA PRO A 43 -1.17 -4.91 -7.30
C PRO A 43 -0.10 -3.82 -7.16
N HIS A 44 0.90 -3.86 -8.03
CA HIS A 44 2.00 -2.89 -8.05
C HIS A 44 2.59 -2.80 -9.45
N GLU A 45 3.23 -1.68 -9.74
CA GLU A 45 3.95 -1.45 -10.98
C GLU A 45 5.45 -1.29 -10.72
N LYS A 46 6.28 -1.62 -11.71
CA LYS A 46 7.73 -1.40 -11.66
C LYS A 46 8.09 -0.23 -12.57
N ILE A 47 8.32 0.94 -11.98
CA ILE A 47 8.67 2.18 -12.69
C ILE A 47 10.10 2.58 -12.30
N GLY A 48 10.98 2.76 -13.28
CA GLY A 48 12.37 3.19 -13.02
C GLY A 48 13.14 2.26 -12.07
N GLY A 49 12.86 0.95 -12.10
CA GLY A 49 13.49 -0.04 -11.22
C GLY A 49 12.91 -0.11 -9.80
N ARG A 50 11.97 0.76 -9.45
CA ARG A 50 11.31 0.79 -8.13
C ARG A 50 9.89 0.21 -8.24
N ARG A 51 9.44 -0.44 -7.17
CA ARG A 51 8.04 -0.85 -7.03
C ARG A 51 7.24 0.34 -6.51
N VAL A 52 6.16 0.64 -7.21
CA VAL A 52 5.19 1.65 -6.80
C VAL A 52 3.80 1.02 -6.68
N ILE A 53 3.05 1.49 -5.70
CA ILE A 53 1.71 1.00 -5.38
C ILE A 53 0.76 2.17 -5.47
N ALA A 54 -0.32 2.01 -6.22
CA ALA A 54 -1.35 3.03 -6.34
C ALA A 54 -2.07 3.26 -4.99
N ARG A 55 -2.47 4.49 -4.73
CA ARG A 55 -3.19 4.88 -3.51
C ARG A 55 -4.45 4.04 -3.29
N GLU A 56 -5.22 3.82 -4.33
CA GLU A 56 -6.47 3.04 -4.30
C GLU A 56 -6.24 1.61 -3.78
N VAL A 57 -5.12 0.99 -4.17
CA VAL A 57 -4.73 -0.36 -3.72
C VAL A 57 -4.44 -0.35 -2.21
N LEU A 58 -3.77 0.70 -1.72
CA LEU A 58 -3.51 0.85 -0.29
C LEU A 58 -4.79 1.11 0.50
N ASP A 59 -5.68 1.95 -0.02
CA ASP A 59 -6.98 2.24 0.60
C ASP A 59 -7.86 0.97 0.68
N GLU A 60 -7.86 0.15 -0.38
CA GLU A 60 -8.52 -1.16 -0.37
C GLU A 60 -7.91 -2.12 0.65
N LEU A 61 -6.57 -2.18 0.74
CA LEU A 61 -5.87 -3.00 1.73
C LEU A 61 -6.23 -2.61 3.16
N VAL A 62 -6.31 -1.31 3.45
CA VAL A 62 -6.74 -0.82 4.77
C VAL A 62 -8.16 -1.26 5.07
N GLY A 63 -9.08 -1.08 4.12
CA GLY A 63 -10.47 -1.52 4.29
C GLY A 63 -10.57 -3.01 4.63
N LYS A 64 -9.82 -3.85 3.91
CA LYS A 64 -9.77 -5.31 4.16
C LYS A 64 -9.19 -5.65 5.53
N GLU A 65 -8.05 -5.06 5.90
CA GLU A 65 -7.37 -5.38 7.16
C GLU A 65 -8.15 -4.90 8.39
N LEU A 66 -8.79 -3.73 8.32
CA LEU A 66 -9.69 -3.24 9.38
C LEU A 66 -10.95 -4.11 9.51
N ALA A 67 -11.54 -4.55 8.40
CA ALA A 67 -12.69 -5.45 8.42
C ALA A 67 -12.36 -6.82 9.04
N ILE A 68 -11.14 -7.33 8.81
CA ILE A 68 -10.67 -8.57 9.44
C ILE A 68 -10.41 -8.35 10.93
N SER A 69 -9.77 -7.25 11.31
CA SER A 69 -9.47 -6.95 12.72
C SER A 69 -10.72 -6.68 13.58
N GLY A 70 -11.83 -6.25 12.97
CA GLY A 70 -13.11 -6.05 13.63
C GLY A 70 -13.95 -7.32 13.79
N ARG A 71 -13.57 -8.44 13.15
CA ARG A 71 -14.28 -9.72 13.33
C ARG A 71 -13.85 -10.36 14.65
N PRO A 72 -14.78 -10.73 15.55
CA PRO A 72 -14.44 -11.56 16.69
C PRO A 72 -13.84 -12.87 16.18
N LYS A 73 -12.71 -13.28 16.76
CA LYS A 73 -12.14 -14.60 16.57
C LYS A 73 -13.17 -15.59 17.11
N MET A 74 -13.84 -16.35 16.24
CA MET A 74 -14.61 -17.53 16.63
C MET A 74 -13.68 -18.58 17.25
#